data_AF-A0A314UZ78-F1
#
_entry.id   AF-A0A314UZ78-F1
#
_cell.length_a   1.000
_cell.length_b   1.000
_cell.length_c   1.000
_cell.angle_alpha   90.00
_cell.angle_beta   90.00
_cell.angle_gamma   90.00
#
_symmetry.space_group_name_H-M   'P 1'
#
loop_
_entity.id
_entity.type
_entity.pdbx_description
1 polymer ?
#
loop_
_entity_poly.entity_id
_entity_poly.type
_entity_poly.pdbx_seq_one_letter_code
_entity_poly.pdbx_strand_id
1 'polypeptide(L)' 'MVVSKALVAKIDRPIGIVSFQTAKDSNNVLNSWATNLEKLLDLVEKRCHQKHKETMVHKAALKV' A
#
# COMPACT_ATOMS: atom_id res chain seq x y z
N MET A 1 27.03 5.92 -11.39
CA MET A 1 25.59 5.92 -11.01
C MET A 1 25.06 4.51 -10.74
N VAL A 2 24.93 3.62 -11.74
CA VAL A 2 24.53 2.20 -11.48
C VAL A 2 25.68 1.39 -10.87
N VAL A 3 26.89 1.49 -11.43
CA VAL A 3 28.10 0.79 -10.93
C VAL A 3 28.50 1.27 -9.53
N SER A 4 28.30 2.56 -9.25
CA SER A 4 28.52 3.16 -7.93
C SER A 4 27.40 2.87 -6.93
N LYS A 5 26.43 2.00 -7.27
CA LYS A 5 25.25 1.63 -6.47
C LYS A 5 24.38 2.81 -5.99
N ALA A 6 24.49 3.97 -6.64
CA ALA A 6 23.66 5.13 -6.32
C ALA A 6 22.21 4.95 -6.81
N LEU A 7 21.99 4.05 -7.78
CA LEU A 7 20.66 3.61 -8.20
C LEU A 7 20.68 2.13 -8.63
N VAL A 8 19.55 1.45 -8.47
CA VAL A 8 19.35 0.10 -9.02
C VAL A 8 18.68 0.22 -10.38
N ALA A 9 19.36 -0.24 -11.43
CA ALA A 9 18.78 -0.35 -12.77
C ALA A 9 19.36 -1.54 -13.51
N LYS A 10 18.51 -2.18 -14.33
CA LYS A 10 18.89 -3.23 -15.28
C LYS A 10 18.63 -2.72 -16.68
N ILE A 11 19.64 -2.77 -17.55
CA ILE A 11 19.60 -2.22 -18.92
C ILE A 11 19.61 -3.39 -19.91
N ASP A 12 18.57 -3.49 -20.73
CA ASP A 12 18.51 -4.35 -21.89
C ASP A 12 18.85 -3.51 -23.14
N ARG A 13 20.10 -3.62 -23.62
CA ARG A 13 20.60 -2.79 -24.73
C ARG A 13 20.03 -3.16 -26.10
N PRO A 14 19.91 -4.45 -26.48
CA PRO A 14 19.30 -4.82 -27.76
C PRO A 14 17.86 -4.32 -27.93
N ILE A 15 17.07 -4.35 -26.84
CA ILE A 15 15.65 -3.97 -26.86
C ILE A 15 15.45 -2.49 -26.46
N GLY A 16 16.45 -1.86 -25.84
CA GLY A 16 16.42 -0.45 -25.44
C GLY A 16 15.63 -0.17 -24.16
N ILE A 17 15.37 -1.17 -23.33
CA ILE A 17 14.56 -1.03 -22.10
C ILE A 17 15.44 -0.88 -20.87
N VAL A 18 15.10 0.06 -19.99
CA VAL A 18 15.72 0.24 -18.68
C VAL A 18 14.70 -0.01 -17.57
N SER A 19 14.99 -0.98 -16.69
CA SER A 19 14.15 -1.33 -15.55
C SER A 19 14.77 -0.85 -14.24
N PHE A 20 14.09 0.01 -13.50
CA PHE A 20 14.53 0.55 -12.20
C PHE A 20 14.03 -0.26 -11.00
N GLN A 21 13.64 -1.51 -11.25
CA GLN A 21 13.04 -2.38 -10.25
C GLN A 21 14.12 -3.31 -9.72
N THR A 22 14.23 -3.41 -8.40
CA THR A 22 14.95 -4.51 -7.76
C THR A 22 14.27 -5.82 -8.10
N ALA A 23 15.03 -6.90 -8.30
CA ALA A 23 14.46 -8.22 -8.44
C ALA A 23 13.63 -8.54 -7.19
N LYS A 24 12.30 -8.64 -7.36
CA LYS A 24 11.41 -8.97 -6.26
C LYS A 24 11.47 -10.46 -6.05
N ASP A 25 11.98 -10.86 -4.88
CA ASP A 25 11.87 -12.23 -4.41
C ASP A 25 10.40 -12.57 -4.14
N SER A 26 10.01 -13.83 -4.38
CA SER A 26 8.64 -14.31 -4.16
C SER A 26 8.17 -14.04 -2.73
N ASN A 27 9.05 -14.17 -1.72
CA ASN A 27 8.69 -13.86 -0.34
C ASN A 27 8.43 -12.38 -0.13
N ASN A 28 9.19 -11.49 -0.77
CA ASN A 28 8.94 -10.04 -0.68
C ASN A 28 7.59 -9.65 -1.28
N VAL A 29 7.17 -10.31 -2.36
CA VAL A 29 5.82 -10.10 -2.93
C VAL A 29 4.74 -10.56 -1.96
N LEU A 30 4.88 -11.77 -1.40
CA LEU A 30 3.92 -12.33 -0.46
C LEU A 30 3.82 -11.50 0.83
N ASN A 31 4.96 -11.08 1.39
CA ASN A 31 5.00 -10.22 2.57
C ASN A 31 4.35 -8.86 2.29
N SER A 32 4.65 -8.24 1.14
CA SER A 32 3.98 -6.99 0.74
C SER A 32 2.47 -7.17 0.62
N TRP A 33 2.00 -8.32 0.12
CA TRP A 33 0.58 -8.61 0.02
C TRP A 33 -0.06 -8.78 1.39
N ALA A 34 0.57 -9.54 2.30
CA ALA A 34 0.12 -9.70 3.69
C ALA A 34 -0.01 -8.35 4.40
N THR A 35 1.01 -7.49 4.33
CA THR A 35 0.97 -6.14 4.92
C THR A 35 -0.14 -5.27 4.31
N ASN A 36 -0.43 -5.42 3.01
CA ASN A 36 -1.53 -4.68 2.38
C ASN A 36 -2.90 -5.14 2.87
N LEU A 37 -3.07 -6.45 3.14
CA LEU A 37 -4.29 -6.97 3.73
C LEU A 37 -4.50 -6.48 5.17
N GLU A 38 -3.45 -6.48 5.99
CA GLU A 38 -3.52 -5.93 7.35
C GLU A 38 -3.96 -4.47 7.34
N LYS A 39 -3.36 -3.64 6.48
CA LYS A 39 -3.74 -2.23 6.32
C LYS A 39 -5.19 -2.09 5.84
N LEU A 40 -5.65 -2.95 4.94
CA LEU A 40 -7.02 -2.92 4.46
C LEU A 40 -8.01 -3.21 5.59
N LEU A 41 -7.73 -4.23 6.41
CA LEU A 41 -8.58 -4.58 7.55
C LEU A 41 -8.62 -3.46 8.62
N ASP A 42 -7.47 -2.87 8.95
CA ASP A 42 -7.39 -1.73 9.87
C ASP A 42 -8.18 -0.51 9.35
N LEU A 43 -8.12 -0.23 8.05
CA LEU A 43 -8.94 0.83 7.45
C LEU A 43 -10.43 0.53 7.54
N VAL A 44 -10.86 -0.70 7.26
CA VAL A 44 -12.27 -1.11 7.35
C VAL A 44 -12.78 -0.96 8.79
N GLU A 45 -12.01 -1.41 9.78
CA GLU A 45 -12.36 -1.27 11.20
C GLU A 45 -12.51 0.21 11.60
N LYS A 46 -11.55 1.05 11.23
CA LYS A 46 -11.61 2.50 11.49
C LYS A 46 -12.84 3.15 10.87
N ARG A 47 -13.22 2.76 9.65
CA ARG A 47 -14.42 3.27 8.99
C ARG A 47 -15.70 2.82 9.69
N CYS A 48 -15.76 1.59 10.18
CA CYS A 48 -16.88 1.10 10.98
C CYS A 48 -17.07 1.95 12.25
N HIS A 49 -15.99 2.16 13.01
CA HIS A 49 -16.01 2.99 14.22
C HIS A 49 -16.44 4.44 13.92
N GLN A 50 -15.90 5.05 12.85
CA GLN A 50 -16.29 6.39 12.42
C GLN A 50 -17.78 6.46 12.07
N LYS A 51 -18.27 5.52 11.26
CA LYS A 51 -19.67 5.50 10.83
C LYS A 51 -20.63 5.34 12.01
N HIS A 52 -20.27 4.49 12.99
CA HIS A 52 -21.05 4.33 14.20
C HIS A 52 -21.13 5.65 14.99
N LYS A 53 -19.98 6.29 15.23
CA LYS A 53 -19.92 7.59 15.91
C LYS A 53 -20.78 8.65 15.21
N GLU A 54 -20.63 8.81 13.90
CA GLU A 54 -21.41 9.76 13.10
C GLU A 54 -22.92 9.50 13.20
N THR A 55 -23.32 8.23 13.11
CA THR A 55 -24.73 7.84 13.22
C THR A 55 -25.30 8.20 14.59
N MET A 56 -24.53 8.01 15.66
CA MET A 56 -24.95 8.36 17.02
C MET A 56 -25.11 9.87 17.20
N VAL A 57 -24.14 10.67 16.73
CA VAL A 57 -24.21 12.14 16.79
C VAL A 57 -25.40 12.66 16.00
N HIS A 58 -25.61 12.15 14.79
CA HIS A 58 -26.74 12.55 13.95
C HIS A 58 -28.08 12.20 14.59
N LYS A 59 -28.23 10.99 15.15
CA LYS A 59 -29.44 10.58 15.88
C LYS A 59 -29.70 11.44 17.13
N ALA A 60 -28.65 11.86 17.84
CA ALA A 60 -28.81 12.75 19.00
C ALA A 60 -29.29 14.14 18.57
N ALA A 61 -28.72 14.70 17.50
CA ALA A 61 -29.12 16.00 16.97
C ALA A 61 -30.58 16.04 16.48
N LEU A 62 -31.10 14.91 15.95
CA LEU A 62 -32.50 14.79 15.52
C LEU A 62 -33.51 14.59 16.67
N LYS A 63 -33.03 14.30 17.88
CA LYS A 63 -33.88 14.11 19.08
C LYS A 63 -34.03 15.39 19.91
N VAL A 64 -33.34 16.46 19.54
CA VAL A 64 -33.47 17.82 20.08
C VAL A 64 -34.41 18.60 19.18
#